data_AF-A0A1H2A4H3-F1
#
_entry.id   AF-A0A1H2A4H3-F1
#
_cell.length_a   1.000
_cell.length_b   1.000
_cell.length_c   1.000
_cell.angle_alpha   90.00
_cell.angle_beta   90.00
_cell.angle_gamma   90.00
#
_symmetry.space_group_name_H-M   'P 1'
#
loop_
_entity.id
_entity.type
_entity.pdbx_description
1 polymer ?
#
loop_
_entity_poly.entity_id
_entity_poly.type
_entity_poly.pdbx_seq_one_letter_code
_entity_poly.pdbx_strand_id
1 'polypeptide(L)'
;MNIERYQINNSKGKSWSIILVLFILLVIVTRVWAPKYLLDSNSSGQSSDDDSVGITSTQSFTIVNYSSVSLILNVITRDGVPPQSALLSPYGGENVINLTTFSFSSSYSEVIYRSPRGLGTVLFKLEKVIGQGPARIVNINTTGPIEAYVSSLSSFRLVINDTITP
;
A
#
# COMPACT_ATOMS: atom_id res chain seq x y z
N MET A 1 -53.36 -73.42 -13.99
CA MET A 1 -52.05 -73.02 -14.53
C MET A 1 -51.95 -71.51 -14.38
N ASN A 2 -51.43 -71.03 -13.24
CA ASN A 2 -51.31 -69.61 -12.94
C ASN A 2 -49.82 -69.30 -12.77
N ILE A 3 -49.30 -68.50 -13.69
CA ILE A 3 -47.92 -68.00 -13.67
C ILE A 3 -47.99 -66.62 -13.03
N GLU A 4 -47.63 -66.53 -11.75
CA GLU A 4 -47.42 -65.25 -11.08
C GLU A 4 -46.16 -64.61 -11.65
N ARG A 5 -46.33 -63.46 -12.32
CA ARG A 5 -45.22 -62.63 -12.76
C ARG A 5 -44.75 -61.80 -11.57
N TYR A 6 -43.55 -62.11 -11.08
CA TYR A 6 -42.83 -61.30 -10.09
C TYR A 6 -42.45 -59.96 -10.75
N GLN A 7 -43.24 -58.92 -10.46
CA GLN A 7 -43.02 -57.58 -10.98
C GLN A 7 -41.97 -56.88 -10.11
N ILE A 8 -40.70 -56.99 -10.52
CA ILE A 8 -39.58 -56.29 -9.86
C ILE A 8 -39.68 -54.82 -10.25
N ASN A 9 -40.32 -54.01 -9.39
CA ASN A 9 -40.38 -52.56 -9.53
C ASN A 9 -38.99 -51.95 -9.27
N ASN A 10 -38.31 -51.63 -10.38
CA ASN A 10 -37.02 -50.95 -10.41
C ASN A 10 -37.22 -49.43 -10.35
N SER A 11 -37.35 -48.85 -9.15
CA SER A 11 -37.42 -47.39 -9.00
C SER A 11 -36.93 -46.89 -7.64
N LYS A 12 -35.64 -47.10 -7.32
CA LYS A 12 -35.04 -46.50 -6.11
C LYS A 12 -33.53 -46.20 -6.19
N GLY A 13 -33.04 -45.82 -7.38
CA GLY A 13 -31.60 -45.53 -7.59
C GLY A 13 -31.22 -44.06 -7.82
N LYS A 14 -32.18 -43.15 -8.03
CA LYS A 14 -31.88 -41.82 -8.59
C LYS A 14 -31.31 -40.82 -7.58
N SER A 15 -31.69 -40.91 -6.30
CA SER A 15 -31.24 -39.96 -5.27
C SER A 15 -29.81 -40.20 -4.79
N TRP A 16 -29.35 -41.46 -4.81
CA TRP A 16 -28.00 -41.82 -4.35
C TRP A 16 -26.90 -41.24 -5.25
N SER A 17 -27.14 -41.18 -6.56
CA SER A 17 -26.20 -40.58 -7.51
C SER A 17 -26.05 -39.07 -7.29
N ILE A 18 -27.15 -38.37 -7.00
CA ILE A 18 -27.13 -36.93 -6.72
C ILE A 18 -26.39 -36.61 -5.42
N ILE A 19 -26.58 -37.42 -4.37
CA ILE A 19 -25.83 -37.28 -3.10
C ILE A 19 -24.32 -37.43 -3.36
N LEU A 20 -23.92 -38.41 -4.17
CA LEU A 20 -22.52 -38.67 -4.50
C LEU A 20 -21.88 -37.50 -5.24
N VAL A 21 -22.59 -36.95 -6.24
CA VAL A 21 -22.12 -35.79 -7.00
C VAL A 21 -21.98 -34.56 -6.10
N LEU A 22 -22.97 -34.30 -5.23
CA LEU A 22 -22.94 -33.16 -4.31
C LEU A 22 -21.78 -33.28 -3.31
N PHE A 23 -21.54 -34.48 -2.80
CA PHE A 23 -20.43 -34.75 -1.87
C PHE A 23 -19.07 -34.55 -2.53
N ILE A 24 -18.87 -35.04 -3.76
CA ILE A 24 -17.62 -34.84 -4.51
C ILE A 24 -17.41 -33.35 -4.79
N LEU A 25 -18.46 -32.61 -5.16
CA LEU A 25 -18.39 -31.17 -5.37
C LEU A 25 -17.99 -30.43 -4.09
N LEU A 26 -18.56 -30.81 -2.94
CA LEU A 26 -18.20 -30.25 -1.64
C LEU A 26 -16.73 -30.52 -1.29
N VAL A 27 -16.24 -31.74 -1.55
CA VAL A 27 -14.83 -32.10 -1.32
C VAL A 27 -13.90 -31.29 -2.22
N ILE A 28 -14.26 -31.06 -3.49
CA ILE A 28 -13.46 -30.22 -4.39
C ILE A 28 -13.45 -28.77 -3.91
N VAL A 29 -14.62 -28.19 -3.59
CA VAL A 29 -14.71 -26.80 -3.11
C VAL A 29 -13.90 -26.63 -1.81
N THR A 30 -14.03 -27.56 -0.86
CA THR A 30 -13.25 -27.52 0.39
C THR A 30 -11.75 -27.75 0.16
N ARG A 31 -11.32 -28.54 -0.84
CA ARG A 31 -9.89 -28.71 -1.19
C ARG A 31 -9.30 -27.51 -1.93
N VAL A 32 -10.09 -26.84 -2.77
CA VAL A 32 -9.65 -25.64 -3.51
C VAL A 32 -9.64 -24.41 -2.59
N TRP A 33 -10.56 -24.34 -1.63
CA TRP A 33 -10.66 -23.24 -0.68
C TRP A 33 -10.02 -23.53 0.68
N ALA A 34 -9.45 -24.72 0.89
CA ALA A 34 -8.63 -25.00 2.06
C ALA A 34 -7.25 -24.34 1.85
N PRO A 35 -6.91 -23.29 2.59
CA PRO A 35 -5.59 -22.70 2.55
C PRO A 35 -4.55 -23.73 3.04
N LYS A 36 -3.47 -23.89 2.28
CA LYS A 36 -2.38 -24.84 2.54
C LYS A 36 -1.47 -24.39 3.71
N TYR A 37 -2.02 -24.18 4.91
CA TYR A 37 -1.19 -23.82 6.07
C TYR A 37 -1.16 -24.88 7.19
N LEU A 38 -1.70 -26.09 6.97
CA LEU A 38 -1.69 -27.15 8.00
C LEU A 38 -1.21 -28.51 7.49
N LEU A 39 -0.14 -28.56 6.70
CA LEU A 39 0.52 -29.85 6.46
C LEU A 39 2.02 -29.73 6.13
N ASP A 40 2.76 -29.01 6.95
CA ASP A 40 4.21 -29.22 7.09
C ASP A 40 4.54 -29.36 8.58
N SER A 41 4.39 -30.58 9.08
CA SER A 41 4.97 -31.01 10.36
C SER A 41 5.69 -32.32 10.13
N ASN A 42 6.69 -32.27 9.24
CA ASN A 42 7.88 -33.13 9.26
C ASN A 42 8.76 -32.84 8.05
N SER A 43 9.63 -31.83 8.14
CA SER A 43 10.97 -31.95 7.59
C SER A 43 11.91 -30.98 8.31
N SER A 44 12.93 -31.59 8.87
CA SER A 44 14.09 -30.96 9.49
C SER A 44 14.84 -30.09 8.48
N GLY A 45 15.04 -28.82 8.84
CA GLY A 45 16.11 -27.97 8.35
C GLY A 45 15.81 -27.17 7.08
N GLN A 46 15.41 -25.91 7.22
CA GLN A 46 15.78 -24.84 6.30
C GLN A 46 15.56 -23.49 6.99
N SER A 47 16.45 -22.54 6.69
CA SER A 47 16.50 -21.17 7.17
C SER A 47 15.14 -20.46 7.16
N SER A 48 14.87 -19.75 8.26
CA SER A 48 13.73 -18.87 8.46
C SER A 48 13.82 -17.62 7.57
N ASP A 49 13.65 -17.78 6.26
CA ASP A 49 13.22 -16.69 5.39
C ASP A 49 11.72 -16.89 5.18
N ASP A 50 10.96 -16.38 6.14
CA ASP A 50 9.53 -16.16 6.02
C ASP A 50 9.34 -15.06 4.96
N ASP A 51 9.51 -15.45 3.69
CA ASP A 51 9.19 -14.65 2.51
C ASP A 51 7.67 -14.50 2.46
N SER A 52 7.15 -13.71 3.40
CA SER A 52 5.79 -13.21 3.32
C SER A 52 5.72 -12.40 2.03
N VAL A 53 5.11 -12.98 1.00
CA VAL A 53 4.79 -12.28 -0.25
C VAL A 53 3.67 -11.28 0.06
N GLY A 54 4.03 -10.20 0.75
CA GLY A 54 3.16 -9.08 1.01
C GLY A 54 3.07 -8.21 -0.24
N ILE A 55 1.87 -7.74 -0.57
CA ILE A 55 1.70 -6.76 -1.64
C ILE A 55 2.38 -5.47 -1.17
N THR A 56 3.53 -5.15 -1.75
CA THR A 56 4.24 -3.89 -1.53
C THR A 56 3.78 -2.88 -2.58
N SER A 57 3.49 -1.66 -2.15
CA SER A 57 3.17 -0.58 -3.07
C SER A 57 3.94 0.67 -2.69
N THR A 58 4.72 1.20 -3.63
CA THR A 58 5.52 2.42 -3.43
C THR A 58 4.85 3.59 -4.12
N GLN A 59 4.78 4.73 -3.45
CA GLN A 59 4.34 6.00 -4.03
C GLN A 59 5.45 7.03 -3.93
N SER A 60 5.73 7.71 -5.04
CA SER A 60 6.67 8.83 -5.09
C SER A 60 5.93 10.15 -4.90
N PHE A 61 6.54 11.02 -4.09
CA PHE A 61 6.10 12.39 -3.84
C PHE A 61 7.21 13.35 -4.28
N THR A 62 6.86 14.33 -5.10
CA THR A 62 7.81 15.32 -5.61
C THR A 62 7.67 16.61 -4.82
N ILE A 63 8.78 17.13 -4.33
CA ILE A 63 8.85 18.40 -3.61
C ILE A 63 9.70 19.34 -4.45
N VAL A 64 9.13 20.47 -4.82
CA VAL A 64 9.79 21.46 -5.69
C VAL A 64 9.90 22.77 -4.95
N ASN A 65 11.08 23.38 -5.00
CA ASN A 65 11.37 24.63 -4.34
C ASN A 65 11.66 25.73 -5.36
N TYR A 66 10.67 26.56 -5.65
CA TYR A 66 10.83 27.79 -6.43
C TYR A 66 11.15 29.00 -5.56
N SER A 67 11.19 28.87 -4.23
CA SER A 67 11.61 29.96 -3.36
C SER A 67 13.08 30.33 -3.57
N SER A 68 13.43 31.53 -3.14
CA SER A 68 14.80 32.03 -3.08
C SER A 68 15.66 31.37 -1.99
N VAL A 69 15.04 30.59 -1.10
CA VAL A 69 15.67 30.01 0.09
C VAL A 69 16.07 28.56 -0.18
N SER A 70 17.34 28.23 0.05
CA SER A 70 17.77 26.82 0.07
C SER A 70 17.25 26.12 1.32
N LEU A 71 16.78 24.88 1.14
CA LEU A 71 16.22 24.06 2.19
C LEU A 71 16.99 22.75 2.32
N ILE A 72 17.22 22.29 3.53
CA ILE A 72 17.86 21.01 3.81
C ILE A 72 16.86 20.12 4.52
N LEU A 73 16.75 18.87 4.09
CA LEU A 73 15.97 17.85 4.78
C LEU A 73 16.57 17.65 6.18
N ASN A 74 15.80 18.06 7.19
CA ASN A 74 16.19 17.98 8.59
C ASN A 74 15.65 16.71 9.24
N VAL A 75 14.40 16.34 8.94
CA VAL A 75 13.77 15.13 9.49
C VAL A 75 12.93 14.46 8.40
N ILE A 76 13.06 13.14 8.34
CA ILE A 76 12.09 12.25 7.70
C ILE A 76 11.83 11.11 8.68
N THR A 77 10.57 10.73 8.87
CA THR A 77 10.19 9.70 9.85
C THR A 77 9.52 8.49 9.20
N ARG A 78 9.49 7.38 9.96
CA ARG A 78 8.71 6.17 9.66
C ARG A 78 9.09 5.56 8.31
N ASP A 79 8.12 5.43 7.42
CA ASP A 79 8.21 4.64 6.18
C ASP A 79 8.71 5.47 4.99
N GLY A 80 9.02 6.75 5.22
CA GLY A 80 9.53 7.64 4.19
C GLY A 80 10.99 7.35 3.90
N VAL A 81 11.29 7.04 2.64
CA VAL A 81 12.67 6.87 2.16
C VAL A 81 13.24 8.24 1.82
N PRO A 82 14.38 8.64 2.38
CA PRO A 82 14.98 9.93 2.11
C PRO A 82 15.36 10.08 0.62
N PRO A 83 15.33 11.31 0.08
CA PRO A 83 15.82 11.61 -1.25
C PRO A 83 17.33 11.40 -1.33
N GLN A 84 17.86 11.24 -2.55
CA GLN A 84 19.30 11.10 -2.80
C GLN A 84 20.09 12.33 -2.31
N SER A 85 19.51 13.53 -2.42
CA SER A 85 20.09 14.77 -1.91
C SER A 85 19.22 15.30 -0.76
N ALA A 86 19.82 15.51 0.41
CA ALA A 86 19.15 16.23 1.49
C ALA A 86 18.94 17.72 1.14
N LEU A 87 19.75 18.28 0.24
CA LEU A 87 19.61 19.66 -0.21
C LEU A 87 18.51 19.76 -1.26
N LEU A 88 17.57 20.67 -1.01
CA LEU A 88 16.56 21.11 -1.94
C LEU A 88 16.92 22.53 -2.42
N SER A 89 17.54 22.59 -3.61
CA SER A 89 18.05 23.82 -4.21
C SER A 89 16.93 24.87 -4.43
N PRO A 90 17.23 26.17 -4.31
CA PRO A 90 16.27 27.22 -4.65
C PRO A 90 16.05 27.30 -6.17
N TYR A 91 15.05 28.09 -6.59
CA TYR A 91 14.76 28.40 -8.00
C TYR A 91 14.46 27.19 -8.91
N GLY A 92 13.75 26.21 -8.38
CA GLY A 92 13.27 25.04 -9.10
C GLY A 92 13.99 23.73 -8.76
N GLY A 93 14.72 23.68 -7.66
CA GLY A 93 15.28 22.41 -7.16
C GLY A 93 14.17 21.44 -6.78
N GLU A 94 14.40 20.15 -7.02
CA GLU A 94 13.44 19.09 -6.76
C GLU A 94 14.03 17.98 -5.90
N ASN A 95 13.21 17.42 -5.01
CA ASN A 95 13.47 16.18 -4.30
C ASN A 95 12.30 15.22 -4.45
N VAL A 96 12.60 13.93 -4.50
CA VAL A 96 11.59 12.87 -4.54
C VAL A 96 11.69 12.02 -3.28
N ILE A 97 10.58 11.90 -2.57
CA ILE A 97 10.45 11.05 -1.38
C ILE A 97 9.52 9.90 -1.71
N ASN A 98 9.97 8.68 -1.43
CA ASN A 98 9.18 7.49 -1.67
C ASN A 98 8.56 6.99 -0.37
N LEU A 99 7.29 6.61 -0.42
CA LEU A 99 6.56 6.02 0.69
C LEU A 99 6.13 4.60 0.30
N THR A 100 6.65 3.60 1.00
CA THR A 100 6.36 2.18 0.73
C THR A 100 5.37 1.65 1.75
N THR A 101 4.21 1.18 1.29
CA THR A 101 3.21 0.47 2.11
C THR A 101 3.37 -1.03 1.96
N PHE A 102 3.29 -1.76 3.07
CA PHE A 102 3.28 -3.22 3.11
C PHE A 102 1.88 -3.74 3.44
N SER A 103 1.36 -4.67 2.64
CA SER A 103 0.05 -5.30 2.86
C SER A 103 -1.08 -4.26 2.94
N PHE A 104 -2.24 -4.57 3.54
CA PHE A 104 -3.38 -3.65 3.67
C PHE A 104 -3.22 -2.56 4.75
N SER A 105 -1.99 -2.13 5.04
CA SER A 105 -1.69 -1.12 6.06
C SER A 105 -1.62 0.31 5.48
N SER A 106 -1.96 1.30 6.31
CA SER A 106 -1.70 2.71 6.01
C SER A 106 -0.25 3.06 6.35
N SER A 107 0.43 3.74 5.43
CA SER A 107 1.78 4.26 5.65
C SER A 107 1.76 5.78 5.67
N TYR A 108 2.68 6.34 6.44
CA TYR A 108 2.82 7.78 6.58
C TYR A 108 4.23 8.18 6.96
N SER A 109 4.62 9.37 6.53
CA SER A 109 5.91 9.96 6.86
C SER A 109 5.75 11.45 7.11
N GLU A 110 6.36 11.95 8.19
CA GLU A 110 6.48 13.38 8.43
C GLU A 110 7.83 13.85 7.92
N VAL A 111 7.81 14.94 7.17
CA VAL A 111 8.98 15.51 6.49
C VAL A 111 9.16 16.95 6.92
N ILE A 112 10.37 17.30 7.35
CA ILE A 112 10.75 18.65 7.75
C ILE A 112 11.95 19.09 6.93
N TYR A 113 11.76 20.14 6.15
CA TYR A 113 12.82 20.91 5.52
C TYR A 113 13.11 22.18 6.30
N ARG A 114 14.38 22.52 6.50
CA ARG A 114 14.80 23.74 7.19
C ARG A 114 15.87 24.46 6.40
N SER A 115 15.79 25.78 6.36
CA SER A 115 16.87 26.59 5.82
C SER A 115 18.08 26.56 6.76
N PRO A 116 19.30 26.30 6.25
CA PRO A 116 20.51 26.33 7.08
C PRO A 116 20.76 27.71 7.71
N ARG A 117 20.19 28.78 7.14
CA ARG A 117 20.29 30.15 7.68
C ARG A 117 19.13 30.51 8.61
N GLY A 118 18.24 29.56 8.92
CA GLY A 118 17.05 29.82 9.74
C GLY A 118 15.99 30.69 9.04
N LEU A 119 16.09 30.86 7.72
CA LEU A 119 15.19 31.71 6.94
C LEU A 119 13.80 31.10 6.76
N GLY A 120 13.61 29.80 7.01
CA GLY A 120 12.28 29.20 6.95
C GLY A 120 12.31 27.70 7.21
N THR A 121 11.12 27.16 7.48
CA THR A 121 10.89 25.72 7.68
C THR A 121 9.62 25.31 6.96
N VAL A 122 9.64 24.13 6.33
CA VAL A 122 8.46 23.49 5.72
C VAL A 122 8.27 22.13 6.39
N LEU A 123 7.14 21.94 7.04
CA LEU A 123 6.70 20.70 7.66
C LEU A 123 5.47 20.19 6.89
N PHE A 124 5.44 18.91 6.54
CA PHE A 124 4.27 18.28 5.94
C PHE A 124 4.23 16.78 6.23
N LYS A 125 3.08 16.16 5.99
CA LYS A 125 2.85 14.74 6.14
C LYS A 125 2.52 14.11 4.80
N LEU A 126 3.23 13.04 4.46
CA LEU A 126 2.92 12.14 3.36
C LEU A 126 2.00 11.05 3.90
N GLU A 127 0.87 10.81 3.24
CA GLU A 127 -0.07 9.76 3.62
C GLU A 127 -0.40 8.87 2.44
N LYS A 128 -0.38 7.55 2.68
CA LYS A 128 -0.91 6.55 1.78
C LYS A 128 -1.79 5.58 2.57
N VAL A 129 -3.10 5.68 2.37
CA VAL A 129 -4.07 4.81 3.04
C VAL A 129 -4.70 3.88 1.99
N ILE A 130 -4.53 2.58 2.20
CA ILE A 130 -5.08 1.58 1.28
C ILE A 130 -6.60 1.59 1.37
N GLY A 131 -7.26 1.65 0.21
CA GLY A 131 -8.72 1.68 0.09
C GLY A 131 -9.37 3.04 0.38
N GLN A 132 -8.59 4.08 0.76
CA GLN A 132 -9.14 5.39 1.15
C GLN A 132 -8.76 6.54 0.20
N GLY A 133 -8.50 6.19 -1.08
CA GLY A 133 -8.19 7.14 -2.15
C GLY A 133 -6.70 7.19 -2.52
N PRO A 134 -6.31 8.15 -3.39
CA PRO A 134 -4.90 8.30 -3.78
C PRO A 134 -4.07 8.77 -2.58
N ALA A 135 -2.77 8.46 -2.61
CA ALA A 135 -1.86 9.05 -1.66
C ALA A 135 -1.84 10.59 -1.81
N ARG A 136 -1.49 11.27 -0.74
CA ARG A 136 -1.63 12.73 -0.65
C ARG A 136 -0.64 13.33 0.31
N ILE A 137 -0.40 14.62 0.12
CA ILE A 137 0.35 15.46 1.03
C ILE A 137 -0.65 16.26 1.87
N VAL A 138 -0.51 16.23 3.19
CA VAL A 138 -1.41 16.89 4.14
C VAL A 138 -0.62 17.58 5.26
N ASN A 139 -1.33 18.33 6.10
CA ASN A 139 -0.77 19.00 7.29
C ASN A 139 0.46 19.85 6.97
N ILE A 140 0.38 20.64 5.91
CA ILE A 140 1.46 21.53 5.48
C ILE A 140 1.50 22.72 6.43
N ASN A 141 2.67 22.98 6.99
CA ASN A 141 2.94 24.13 7.84
C ASN A 141 4.28 24.76 7.42
N THR A 142 4.29 26.09 7.26
CA THR A 142 5.50 26.83 6.90
C THR A 142 5.80 27.94 7.90
N THR A 143 7.06 28.34 7.96
CA THR A 143 7.53 29.47 8.76
C THR A 143 8.55 30.26 7.95
N GLY A 144 8.68 31.56 8.23
CA GLY A 144 9.55 32.46 7.48
C GLY A 144 8.86 33.00 6.22
N PRO A 145 9.62 33.55 5.25
CA PRO A 145 9.09 34.14 4.04
C PRO A 145 8.85 33.08 2.95
N ILE A 146 8.36 31.90 3.34
CA ILE A 146 8.06 30.79 2.42
C ILE A 146 6.66 30.25 2.64
N GLU A 147 6.00 29.91 1.55
CA GLU A 147 4.71 29.23 1.52
C GLU A 147 4.85 27.89 0.82
N ALA A 148 3.97 26.95 1.15
CA ALA A 148 3.95 25.65 0.51
C ALA A 148 2.52 25.18 0.29
N TYR A 149 2.26 24.61 -0.88
CA TYR A 149 0.94 24.11 -1.25
C TYR A 149 1.04 22.88 -2.14
N VAL A 150 0.00 22.06 -2.10
CA VAL A 150 -0.13 20.90 -3.01
C VAL A 150 -0.53 21.42 -4.38
N SER A 151 0.17 20.96 -5.42
CA SER A 151 -0.14 21.31 -6.80
C SER A 151 -1.57 20.92 -7.17
N SER A 152 -2.31 21.82 -7.84
CA SER A 152 -3.64 21.52 -8.37
C SER A 152 -3.63 20.41 -9.43
N LEU A 153 -2.48 20.15 -10.03
CA LEU A 153 -2.28 19.09 -11.03
C LEU A 153 -2.00 17.71 -10.43
N SER A 154 -1.53 17.63 -9.18
CA SER A 154 -1.14 16.36 -8.57
C SER A 154 -1.11 16.43 -7.04
N SER A 155 -1.85 15.52 -6.39
CA SER A 155 -1.85 15.35 -4.92
C SER A 155 -0.51 14.88 -4.34
N PHE A 156 0.43 14.48 -5.20
CA PHE A 156 1.75 13.99 -4.84
C PHE A 156 2.86 15.03 -5.05
N ARG A 157 2.52 16.25 -5.49
CA ARG A 157 3.48 17.32 -5.73
C ARG A 157 3.30 18.48 -4.76
N LEU A 158 4.31 18.73 -3.93
CA LEU A 158 4.40 19.92 -3.09
C LEU A 158 5.21 20.99 -3.81
N VAL A 159 4.69 22.22 -3.84
CA VAL A 159 5.37 23.39 -4.37
C VAL A 159 5.65 24.34 -3.23
N ILE A 160 6.90 24.83 -3.15
CA ILE A 160 7.37 25.79 -2.16
C ILE A 160 7.77 27.08 -2.89
N ASN A 161 7.19 28.21 -2.48
CA ASN A 161 7.44 29.54 -3.05
C ASN A 161 7.82 30.54 -1.94
N ASP A 162 8.33 31.70 -2.33
CA ASP A 162 8.46 32.84 -1.41
C ASP A 162 7.06 33.41 -1.12
N THR A 163 6.78 33.82 0.13
CA THR A 163 5.52 34.51 0.49
C THR A 163 5.41 35.91 -0.14
N ILE A 164 6.54 36.41 -0.64
CA ILE A 164 6.65 37.72 -1.27
C ILE A 164 7.00 37.47 -2.73
N THR A 165 5.98 37.38 -3.59
CA THR A 165 6.18 37.64 -5.01
C THR A 165 5.54 38.99 -5.36
N PRO A 166 6.21 39.82 -6.18
CA PRO A 166 5.82 41.20 -6.50
C PRO A 166 4.47 41.32 -7.21
#